data_AF-A0A7J8CHL4-F1
#
_entry.id   AF-A0A7J8CHL4-F1
#
_cell.length_a   1.000
_cell.length_b   1.000
_cell.length_c   1.000
_cell.angle_alpha   90.00
_cell.angle_beta   90.00
_cell.angle_gamma   90.00
#
_symmetry.space_group_name_H-M   'P 1'
#
loop_
_entity.id
_entity.type
_entity.pdbx_description
1 polymer ?
#
loop_
_entity_poly.entity_id
_entity_poly.type
_entity_poly.pdbx_seq_one_letter_code
_entity_poly.pdbx_strand_id
1 'polypeptide(L)'
;MRNSPSMRERERSPSSPLPPLPEDEEGSEVTNSKSRDVYKLPPPTAPGPPGDACRSRIPSPLQPETQGTPDDEPSDPEPSPSTLIYRNMQRWKRIRQRWKEASHRNQLRYSESMKILREMYERQ
;
A
#
# COMPACT_ATOMS: atom_id res chain seq x y z
N MET A 1 -34.87 11.32 -2.51
CA MET A 1 -33.73 11.77 -3.35
C MET A 1 -33.12 10.55 -4.00
N ARG A 2 -33.20 10.41 -5.33
CA ARG A 2 -32.74 9.23 -6.07
C ARG A 2 -31.50 9.63 -6.88
N ASN A 3 -30.32 9.16 -6.48
CA ASN A 3 -29.08 9.42 -7.20
C ASN A 3 -28.85 8.28 -8.22
N SER A 4 -28.77 8.61 -9.51
CA SER A 4 -28.56 7.65 -10.59
C SER A 4 -27.13 7.83 -11.13
N PRO A 5 -26.21 6.85 -11.01
CA PRO A 5 -24.79 7.04 -11.30
C PRO A 5 -24.41 6.77 -12.78
N SER A 6 -25.38 6.66 -13.68
CA SER A 6 -25.11 6.38 -15.08
C SER A 6 -25.01 7.69 -15.85
N MET A 7 -23.82 8.30 -15.91
CA MET A 7 -23.33 9.15 -17.01
C MET A 7 -21.99 9.77 -16.60
N ARG A 8 -20.88 9.12 -16.98
CA ARG A 8 -19.60 9.75 -17.35
C ARG A 8 -18.63 8.64 -17.77
N GLU A 9 -18.96 7.92 -18.84
CA GLU A 9 -17.90 7.38 -19.69
C GLU A 9 -17.24 8.60 -20.35
N ARG A 10 -16.19 9.12 -19.72
CA ARG A 10 -15.30 10.06 -20.39
C ARG A 10 -14.45 9.20 -21.31
N GLU A 11 -14.87 9.14 -22.57
CA GLU A 11 -14.10 8.70 -23.74
C GLU A 11 -12.62 9.03 -23.50
N ARG A 12 -11.79 7.99 -23.30
CA ARG A 12 -10.34 8.17 -23.24
C ARG A 12 -9.90 8.69 -24.60
N SER A 13 -9.28 9.87 -24.63
CA SER A 13 -8.58 10.38 -25.81
C SER A 13 -7.67 9.28 -26.39
N PRO A 14 -7.61 9.10 -27.71
CA PRO A 14 -6.69 8.14 -28.32
C PRO A 14 -5.27 8.65 -28.05
N SER A 15 -4.53 7.94 -27.19
CA SER A 15 -3.12 8.25 -26.96
C SER A 15 -2.33 7.90 -28.22
N SER A 16 -1.42 8.78 -28.64
CA SER A 16 -0.53 8.57 -29.79
C SER A 16 0.25 7.25 -29.63
N PRO A 17 0.48 6.47 -30.70
CA PRO A 17 1.24 5.22 -30.59
C PRO A 17 2.66 5.53 -30.10
N LEU A 18 3.03 4.91 -28.98
CA LEU A 18 4.39 5.00 -28.45
C LEU A 18 5.37 4.25 -29.38
N PRO A 19 6.59 4.75 -29.59
CA PRO A 19 7.60 4.02 -30.34
C PRO A 19 7.92 2.68 -29.65
N PRO A 20 8.27 1.63 -30.42
CA PRO A 20 8.58 0.32 -29.86
C PRO A 20 9.77 0.41 -28.91
N LEU A 21 9.55 -0.02 -27.66
CA LEU A 21 10.62 -0.21 -26.67
C LEU A 21 11.53 -1.33 -27.17
N PRO A 22 12.88 -1.17 -27.12
CA PRO A 22 13.78 -2.29 -27.36
C PRO A 22 13.48 -3.39 -26.33
N GLU A 23 13.44 -4.63 -26.80
CA GLU A 23 13.20 -5.82 -26.00
C GLU A 23 14.25 -5.90 -24.88
N ASP A 24 13.81 -5.74 -23.63
CA ASP A 24 14.69 -5.79 -22.45
C ASP A 24 15.10 -7.25 -22.25
N GLU A 25 16.35 -7.55 -22.59
CA GLU A 25 17.01 -8.82 -22.32
C GLU A 25 16.98 -9.09 -20.81
N GLU A 26 16.59 -10.31 -20.46
CA GLU A 26 16.42 -10.81 -19.09
C GLU A 26 17.80 -10.92 -18.40
N GLY A 27 18.37 -9.78 -18.01
CA GLY A 27 19.69 -9.68 -17.41
C GLY A 27 19.62 -9.37 -15.92
N SER A 28 19.51 -10.42 -15.09
CA SER A 28 19.91 -10.37 -13.69
C SER A 28 21.43 -10.11 -13.62
N GLU A 29 21.88 -8.86 -13.66
CA GLU A 29 23.25 -8.50 -13.34
C GLU A 29 23.33 -7.63 -12.08
N VAL A 30 23.49 -8.32 -10.95
CA VAL A 30 24.20 -7.79 -9.79
C VAL A 30 25.66 -7.64 -10.21
N THR A 31 26.07 -6.52 -10.82
CA THR A 31 27.50 -6.22 -10.93
C THR A 31 27.83 -4.73 -11.03
N ASN A 32 28.61 -4.29 -10.02
CA ASN A 32 29.90 -3.62 -10.23
C ASN A 32 29.91 -2.16 -10.69
N SER A 33 29.97 -1.26 -9.71
CA SER A 33 31.04 -0.26 -9.47
C SER A 33 31.82 0.34 -10.65
N LYS A 34 31.16 0.68 -11.76
CA LYS A 34 31.68 1.63 -12.76
C LYS A 34 30.54 2.54 -13.16
N SER A 35 30.75 3.84 -12.96
CA SER A 35 29.85 4.96 -13.28
C SER A 35 29.20 4.79 -14.66
N ARG A 36 28.03 4.13 -14.67
CA ARG A 36 27.15 4.04 -15.82
C ARG A 36 25.96 4.92 -15.53
N ASP A 37 25.56 5.69 -16.52
CA ASP A 37 24.34 6.48 -16.45
C ASP A 37 23.14 5.54 -16.20
N VAL A 38 22.36 5.84 -15.17
CA VAL A 38 21.19 5.04 -14.79
C VAL A 38 19.95 5.62 -15.45
N TYR A 39 19.43 4.94 -16.47
CA TYR A 39 18.25 5.38 -17.22
C TYR A 39 16.93 4.79 -16.69
N LYS A 40 16.98 3.75 -15.85
CA LYS A 40 15.80 3.11 -15.23
C LYS A 40 16.10 2.74 -13.77
N LEU A 41 15.13 2.93 -12.89
CA LEU A 41 15.21 2.47 -11.51
C LEU A 41 14.81 0.99 -11.41
N PRO A 42 15.37 0.23 -10.44
CA PRO A 42 15.01 -1.16 -10.24
C PRO A 42 13.53 -1.29 -9.87
N PRO A 43 12.87 -2.40 -10.26
CA PRO A 43 11.50 -2.66 -9.87
C PRO A 43 11.39 -2.77 -8.35
N PRO A 44 10.30 -2.29 -7.73
CA PRO A 44 10.15 -2.36 -6.29
C PRO A 44 10.04 -3.81 -5.82
N THR A 45 10.73 -4.14 -4.72
CA THR A 45 10.71 -5.48 -4.13
C THR A 45 9.28 -5.98 -3.96
N ALA A 46 9.01 -7.22 -4.37
CA ALA A 46 7.67 -7.79 -4.29
C ALA A 46 7.17 -7.79 -2.83
N PRO A 47 5.88 -7.48 -2.58
CA PRO A 47 5.32 -7.49 -1.24
C PRO A 47 5.07 -8.96 -0.82
N GLY A 48 6.11 -9.59 -0.30
CA GLY A 48 6.07 -10.92 0.33
C GLY A 48 5.95 -12.11 -0.64
N PRO A 49 5.99 -13.34 -0.10
CA PRO A 49 5.88 -14.58 -0.87
C PRO A 49 4.58 -14.68 -1.67
N PRO A 50 4.55 -15.49 -2.74
CA PRO A 50 3.32 -15.82 -3.45
C PRO A 50 2.32 -16.50 -2.49
N GLY A 51 1.17 -15.86 -2.26
CA GLY A 51 0.08 -16.42 -1.43
C GLY A 51 -0.20 -15.67 -0.13
N ASP A 52 0.67 -14.76 0.31
CA ASP A 52 0.39 -13.95 1.50
C ASP A 52 -0.61 -12.81 1.15
N ALA A 53 -1.73 -12.77 1.86
CA ALA A 53 -2.74 -11.72 1.73
C ALA A 53 -2.21 -10.32 2.14
N CYS A 54 -1.01 -10.25 2.71
CA CYS A 54 -0.27 -9.00 3.00
C CYS A 54 0.18 -8.21 1.75
N ARG A 55 -0.32 -8.54 0.55
CA ARG A 55 -0.05 -7.82 -0.72
C ARG A 55 -0.68 -6.44 -0.81
N SER A 56 -1.57 -6.08 0.11
CA SER A 56 -2.25 -4.78 0.05
C SER A 56 -1.37 -3.68 0.63
N ARG A 57 -1.06 -2.65 -0.18
CA ARG A 57 -0.47 -1.37 0.30
C ARG A 57 -1.34 -0.69 1.37
N ILE A 58 -2.58 -1.15 1.48
CA ILE A 58 -3.59 -0.76 2.44
C ILE A 58 -3.64 -1.85 3.52
N PRO A 59 -3.50 -1.51 4.82
CA PRO A 59 -3.58 -2.50 5.88
C PRO A 59 -4.97 -3.13 5.97
N SER A 60 -5.02 -4.42 6.34
CA SER A 60 -6.30 -5.12 6.54
C SER A 60 -7.16 -4.47 7.63
N PRO A 61 -8.49 -4.33 7.42
CA PRO A 61 -9.40 -3.72 8.38
C PRO A 61 -9.35 -4.38 9.76
N LEU A 62 -9.53 -3.58 10.81
CA LEU A 62 -9.78 -4.13 12.14
C LEU A 62 -11.21 -4.67 12.19
N GLN A 63 -11.36 -5.91 12.68
CA GLN A 63 -12.68 -6.50 12.90
C GLN A 63 -13.54 -5.61 13.82
N PRO A 64 -14.87 -5.60 13.63
CA PRO A 64 -15.76 -4.92 14.55
C PRO A 64 -15.73 -5.63 15.91
N GLU A 65 -15.72 -4.85 17.00
CA GLU A 65 -15.68 -5.39 18.37
C GLU A 65 -16.97 -6.16 18.74
N THR A 66 -18.04 -6.04 17.94
CA THR A 66 -19.37 -6.65 18.18
C THR A 66 -19.53 -8.06 17.63
N GLN A 67 -18.51 -8.63 16.99
CA GLN A 67 -18.56 -10.00 16.48
C GLN A 67 -17.90 -10.93 17.49
N GLY A 68 -18.62 -11.35 18.54
CA GLY A 68 -18.03 -12.25 19.54
C GLY A 68 -18.94 -12.81 20.62
N THR A 69 -20.13 -12.24 20.86
CA THR A 69 -21.08 -12.84 21.81
C THR A 69 -22.10 -13.68 21.03
N PRO A 70 -22.04 -15.03 21.09
CA PRO A 70 -23.21 -15.84 20.78
C PRO A 70 -24.37 -15.39 21.68
N ASP A 71 -25.57 -15.29 21.10
CA ASP A 71 -26.81 -14.73 21.67
C ASP A 71 -27.37 -15.47 22.92
N ASP A 72 -26.54 -16.13 23.74
CA ASP A 72 -26.99 -17.07 24.78
C ASP A 72 -26.35 -16.86 26.18
N GLU A 73 -25.96 -15.62 26.52
CA GLU A 73 -25.51 -15.24 27.87
C GLU A 73 -26.19 -13.92 28.29
N PRO A 74 -26.61 -13.75 29.56
CA PRO A 74 -27.39 -12.61 30.01
C PRO A 74 -26.63 -11.33 29.76
N SER A 75 -27.25 -10.48 28.92
CA SER A 75 -26.79 -9.17 28.48
C SER A 75 -25.90 -8.48 29.52
N ASP A 76 -24.61 -8.36 29.20
CA ASP A 76 -23.73 -7.39 29.84
C ASP A 76 -24.45 -6.01 29.79
N PRO A 77 -24.35 -5.20 30.86
CA PRO A 77 -24.97 -3.89 30.87
C PRO A 77 -24.44 -3.05 29.69
N GLU A 78 -25.36 -2.34 29.03
CA GLU A 78 -25.02 -1.51 27.87
C GLU A 78 -23.83 -0.60 28.22
N PRO A 79 -22.76 -0.59 27.42
CA PRO A 79 -21.58 0.18 27.74
C PRO A 79 -21.92 1.67 27.79
N SER A 80 -21.53 2.32 28.89
CA SER A 80 -21.64 3.77 29.04
C SER A 80 -21.06 4.52 27.83
N PRO A 81 -21.63 5.69 27.44
CA PRO A 81 -21.09 6.53 26.37
C PRO A 81 -19.60 6.83 26.52
N SER A 82 -19.10 7.05 27.73
CA SER A 82 -17.67 7.28 28.00
C SER A 82 -16.81 6.07 27.61
N THR A 83 -17.30 4.86 27.88
CA THR A 83 -16.64 3.60 27.50
C THR A 83 -16.60 3.43 25.99
N LEU A 84 -17.70 3.76 25.29
CA LEU A 84 -17.77 3.71 23.83
C LEU A 84 -16.78 4.69 23.17
N ILE A 85 -16.70 5.94 23.66
CA ILE A 85 -15.75 6.94 23.16
C ILE A 85 -14.32 6.45 23.37
N TYR A 86 -13.98 5.96 24.56
CA TYR A 86 -12.65 5.44 24.84
C TYR A 86 -12.28 4.27 23.92
N ARG A 87 -13.16 3.28 23.75
CA ARG A 87 -12.96 2.14 22.83
C ARG A 87 -12.73 2.62 21.40
N ASN A 88 -13.55 3.58 20.92
CA ASN A 88 -13.41 4.15 19.59
C ASN A 88 -12.04 4.83 19.40
N MET A 89 -11.59 5.63 20.37
CA MET A 89 -10.27 6.27 20.33
C MET A 89 -9.14 5.24 20.27
N GLN A 90 -9.22 4.17 21.06
CA GLN A 90 -8.22 3.09 21.02
C GLN A 90 -8.21 2.38 19.67
N ARG A 91 -9.39 2.11 19.10
CA ARG A 91 -9.50 1.53 17.76
C ARG A 91 -8.85 2.43 16.70
N TRP A 92 -9.10 3.73 16.73
CA TRP A 92 -8.45 4.68 15.82
C TRP A 92 -6.94 4.80 16.01
N LYS A 93 -6.44 4.70 17.25
CA LYS A 93 -4.99 4.61 17.50
C LYS A 93 -4.39 3.39 16.78
N ARG A 94 -5.01 2.21 16.92
CA ARG A 94 -4.57 0.98 16.25
C ARG A 94 -4.65 1.08 14.73
N ILE A 95 -5.72 1.66 14.18
CA ILE A 95 -5.87 1.88 12.73
C ILE A 95 -4.72 2.75 12.21
N ARG A 96 -4.49 3.91 12.84
CA ARG A 96 -3.40 4.82 12.42
C ARG A 96 -2.03 4.15 12.50
N GLN A 97 -1.79 3.37 13.55
CA GLN A 97 -0.54 2.62 13.69
C GLN A 97 -0.34 1.62 12.54
N ARG A 98 -1.36 0.84 12.18
CA ARG A 98 -1.29 -0.10 11.05
C ARG A 98 -1.00 0.60 9.72
N TRP A 99 -1.61 1.76 9.48
CA TRP A 99 -1.32 2.58 8.31
C TRP A 99 0.12 3.09 8.28
N LYS A 100 0.64 3.54 9.43
CA LYS A 100 2.04 3.98 9.55
C LYS A 100 3.01 2.84 9.19
N GLU A 101 2.76 1.64 9.72
CA GLU A 101 3.61 0.48 9.44
C GLU A 101 3.49 0.00 7.98
N ALA A 102 2.28 -0.05 7.43
CA ALA A 102 2.05 -0.42 6.03
C ALA A 102 2.74 0.56 5.08
N SER A 103 2.64 1.86 5.36
CA SER A 103 3.35 2.91 4.61
C SER A 103 4.86 2.73 4.70
N HIS A 104 5.39 2.46 5.89
CA HIS A 104 6.81 2.25 6.08
C HIS A 104 7.32 1.03 5.29
N ARG A 105 6.62 -0.10 5.38
CA ARG A 105 6.92 -1.30 4.57
C ARG A 105 6.85 -1.00 3.08
N ASN A 106 5.84 -0.27 2.62
CA ASN A 106 5.71 0.11 1.22
C ASN A 106 6.84 1.02 0.74
N GLN A 107 7.33 1.95 1.57
CA GLN A 107 8.48 2.80 1.27
C GLN A 107 9.78 1.98 1.16
N LEU A 108 9.99 1.00 2.05
CA LEU A 108 11.18 0.14 2.03
C LEU A 108 11.32 -0.67 0.73
N ARG A 109 10.22 -0.93 0.01
CA ARG A 109 10.24 -1.60 -1.30
C ARG A 109 11.05 -0.84 -2.36
N TYR A 110 11.25 0.46 -2.16
CA TYR A 110 12.02 1.34 -3.06
C TYR A 110 13.41 1.65 -2.49
N SER A 111 13.89 0.88 -1.51
CA SER A 111 15.17 1.16 -0.84
C SER A 111 16.35 1.15 -1.80
N GLU A 112 16.39 0.22 -2.75
CA GLU A 112 17.43 0.16 -3.79
C GLU A 112 17.35 1.35 -4.75
N SER A 113 16.14 1.66 -5.25
CA SER A 113 15.92 2.86 -6.08
C SER A 113 16.39 4.12 -5.37
N MET A 114 16.14 4.24 -4.06
CA MET A 114 16.54 5.39 -3.27
C MET A 114 18.06 5.45 -3.00
N LYS A 115 18.77 4.32 -2.97
CA LYS A 115 20.24 4.29 -2.90
C LYS A 115 20.84 4.89 -4.19
N ILE A 116 20.35 4.45 -5.34
CA ILE A 116 20.78 4.96 -6.65
C ILE A 116 20.54 6.47 -6.75
N LEU A 117 19.33 6.93 -6.41
CA LEU A 117 19.00 8.36 -6.46
C LEU A 117 19.90 9.20 -5.54
N ARG A 118 20.21 8.71 -4.33
CA ARG A 118 21.15 9.39 -3.42
C ARG A 118 22.55 9.45 -3.99
N GLU A 119 23.05 8.33 -4.49
CA GLU A 119 24.37 8.26 -5.10
C GLU A 119 24.49 9.19 -6.32
N MET A 120 23.46 9.28 -7.16
CA MET A 120 23.43 10.21 -8.29
C MET A 120 23.47 11.67 -7.85
N TYR A 121 22.79 12.01 -6.75
CA TYR A 121 22.77 13.37 -6.21
C TYR A 121 24.12 13.76 -5.59
N GLU A 122 24.76 12.85 -4.85
CA GLU A 122 26.04 13.09 -4.16
C GLU A 122 27.25 13.18 -5.11
N ARG A 123 27.09 12.71 -6.35
CA ARG A 123 28.13 12.76 -7.39
C ARG A 123 28.14 14.09 -8.17
N GLN A 124 27.16 14.98 -7.94
CA GLN A 124 27.14 16.34 -8.49
C GLN A 124 27.94 17.29 -7.60
#